data_AF-A0A4Q5YPH8-F1
#
_entry.id   AF-A0A4Q5YPH8-F1
#
_cell.length_a   1.000
_cell.length_b   1.000
_cell.length_c   1.000
_cell.angle_alpha   90.00
_cell.angle_beta   90.00
_cell.angle_gamma   90.00
#
_symmetry.space_group_name_H-M   'P 1'
#
loop_
_entity.id
_entity.type
_entity.pdbx_description
1 polymer ?
#
loop_
_entity_poly.entity_id
_entity_poly.type
_entity_poly.pdbx_seq_one_letter_code
_entity_poly.pdbx_strand_id
1 'polypeptide(L)'
;VGIDNYGDMGRDGKYNLPAAISKLKIVDAYAKKTGKLAAFTETGLESIPNTTWWTETLLKVMRAENFHLSYVLVWRNDKQSTTHYYAPFPGHASIPDFLTFYNDPYTLFEKDLKKIYK
;
A
#
# COMPACT_ATOMS: atom_id res chain seq x y z
N VAL A 1 6.57 -13.99 -2.90
CA VAL A 1 5.71 -14.28 -1.75
C VAL A 1 4.85 -13.06 -1.55
N GLY A 2 3.54 -13.20 -1.73
CA GLY A 2 2.59 -12.10 -1.68
C GLY A 2 1.71 -12.17 -0.44
N ILE A 3 1.07 -11.06 -0.11
CA ILE A 3 -0.03 -11.00 0.84
C ILE A 3 -1.06 -9.97 0.40
N ASP A 4 -2.32 -10.35 0.55
CA ASP A 4 -3.45 -9.46 0.39
C ASP A 4 -3.97 -9.11 1.79
N ASN A 5 -3.96 -7.83 2.14
CA ASN A 5 -4.35 -7.39 3.48
C ASN A 5 -5.06 -6.03 3.44
N TYR A 6 -6.39 -6.09 3.48
CA TYR A 6 -7.27 -4.95 3.66
C TYR A 6 -7.76 -4.84 5.12
N GLY A 7 -7.89 -5.98 5.79
CA GLY A 7 -8.52 -6.10 7.11
C GLY A 7 -7.80 -5.32 8.21
N ASP A 8 -6.46 -5.31 8.17
CA ASP A 8 -5.67 -4.58 9.17
C ASP A 8 -5.50 -3.09 8.82
N MET A 9 -5.93 -2.69 7.61
CA MET A 9 -5.62 -1.41 6.99
C MET A 9 -6.79 -0.42 7.02
N GLY A 10 -7.83 -0.68 7.82
CA GLY A 10 -8.97 0.22 8.01
C GLY A 10 -10.31 -0.30 7.49
N ARG A 11 -10.36 -1.49 6.87
CA ARG A 11 -11.64 -2.08 6.40
C ARG A 11 -12.64 -2.15 7.55
N ASP A 12 -13.89 -1.76 7.27
CA ASP A 12 -14.98 -1.66 8.25
C ASP A 12 -14.66 -0.77 9.46
N GLY A 13 -13.80 0.24 9.27
CA GLY A 13 -13.35 1.15 10.33
C GLY A 13 -12.33 0.53 11.30
N LYS A 14 -11.81 -0.66 11.01
CA LYS A 14 -10.90 -1.40 11.89
C LYS A 14 -9.45 -1.26 11.42
N TYR A 15 -8.61 -0.69 12.28
CA TYR A 15 -7.17 -0.59 12.05
C TYR A 15 -6.43 -1.51 13.00
N ASN A 16 -5.49 -2.30 12.46
CA ASN A 16 -4.57 -3.11 13.25
C ASN A 16 -3.18 -3.09 12.61
N LEU A 17 -2.58 -1.90 12.57
CA LEU A 17 -1.26 -1.69 11.97
C LEU A 17 -0.18 -2.60 12.57
N PRO A 18 -0.14 -2.90 13.90
CA PRO A 18 0.80 -3.89 14.44
C PRO A 18 0.66 -5.28 13.81
N ALA A 19 -0.56 -5.74 13.53
CA ALA A 19 -0.78 -7.00 12.83
C ALA A 19 -0.33 -6.91 11.36
N ALA A 20 -0.61 -5.80 10.66
CA ALA A 20 -0.14 -5.58 9.29
C ALA A 20 1.39 -5.65 9.20
N ILE A 21 2.09 -4.97 10.10
CA ILE A 21 3.57 -4.96 10.21
C ILE A 21 4.07 -6.38 10.47
N SER A 22 3.46 -7.10 11.42
CA SER A 22 3.84 -8.47 11.75
C SER A 22 3.66 -9.43 10.57
N LYS A 23 2.59 -9.28 9.80
CA LYS A 23 2.33 -10.08 8.59
C LYS A 23 3.36 -9.79 7.50
N LEU A 24 3.67 -8.51 7.24
CA LEU A 24 4.73 -8.15 6.29
C LEU A 24 6.11 -8.68 6.71
N LYS A 25 6.42 -8.68 8.01
CA LYS A 25 7.64 -9.28 8.55
C LYS A 25 7.73 -10.78 8.27
N ILE A 26 6.62 -11.52 8.39
CA ILE A 26 6.57 -12.95 8.04
C ILE A 26 6.79 -13.14 6.54
N VAL A 27 6.11 -12.36 5.70
CA VAL A 27 6.22 -12.44 4.23
C VAL A 27 7.66 -12.15 3.77
N ASP A 28 8.27 -11.08 4.30
CA ASP A 28 9.65 -10.69 4.02
C ASP A 28 10.66 -11.76 4.49
N ALA A 29 10.53 -12.24 5.73
CA ALA A 29 11.40 -13.28 6.27
C ALA A 29 11.31 -14.60 5.48
N TYR A 30 10.10 -15.01 5.10
CA TYR A 30 9.90 -16.23 4.32
C TYR A 30 10.43 -16.08 2.88
N ALA A 31 10.24 -14.92 2.26
CA ALA A 31 10.79 -14.61 0.95
C ALA A 31 12.33 -14.70 0.96
N LYS A 32 12.99 -14.06 1.94
CA LYS A 32 14.44 -14.16 2.14
C LYS A 32 14.91 -15.60 2.36
N LYS A 33 14.23 -16.35 3.24
CA LYS A 33 14.55 -17.76 3.52
C LYS A 33 14.49 -18.66 2.28
N THR A 34 13.60 -18.35 1.34
CA THR A 34 13.33 -19.19 0.16
C THR A 34 13.93 -18.65 -1.14
N GLY A 35 14.73 -17.58 -1.06
CA GLY A 35 15.31 -16.93 -2.24
C GLY A 35 14.25 -16.35 -3.18
N LYS A 36 13.15 -15.82 -2.62
CA LYS A 36 12.05 -15.17 -3.35
C LYS A 36 11.96 -13.69 -2.98
N LEU A 37 11.19 -12.95 -3.77
CA LEU A 37 10.84 -11.56 -3.51
C LEU A 37 9.54 -11.46 -2.72
N ALA A 38 9.44 -10.50 -1.80
CA ALA A 38 8.23 -10.18 -1.05
C ALA A 38 7.42 -9.08 -1.75
N ALA A 39 6.09 -9.11 -1.65
CA ALA A 39 5.22 -8.06 -2.15
C ALA A 39 3.95 -7.92 -1.29
N PHE A 40 3.46 -6.69 -1.17
CA PHE A 40 2.15 -6.41 -0.59
C PHE A 40 1.12 -6.37 -1.74
N THR A 41 0.69 -7.56 -2.14
CA THR A 41 0.09 -7.81 -3.46
C THR A 41 -1.29 -7.20 -3.64
N GLU A 42 -2.05 -7.05 -2.55
CA GLU A 42 -3.26 -6.24 -2.52
C GLU A 42 -3.46 -5.57 -1.16
N THR A 43 -3.86 -4.31 -1.18
CA THR A 43 -4.32 -3.58 -0.02
C THR A 43 -5.21 -2.41 -0.43
N GLY A 44 -5.65 -1.61 0.52
CA GLY A 44 -6.46 -0.44 0.25
C GLY A 44 -7.50 -0.18 1.34
N LEU A 45 -8.08 1.01 1.27
CA LEU A 45 -9.25 1.39 2.02
C LEU A 45 -10.33 1.85 1.02
N GLU A 46 -11.38 1.06 0.88
CA GLU A 46 -12.49 1.37 -0.05
C GLU A 46 -13.08 2.74 0.28
N SER A 47 -13.35 3.54 -0.76
CA SER A 47 -13.77 4.95 -0.65
C SER A 47 -12.80 5.92 0.03
N ILE A 48 -11.69 5.43 0.58
CA ILE A 48 -10.64 6.22 1.27
C ILE A 48 -11.22 7.31 2.21
N PRO A 49 -12.14 6.99 3.16
CA PRO A 49 -12.75 7.97 4.06
C PRO A 49 -11.74 8.60 5.04
N ASN A 50 -10.61 7.94 5.30
CA ASN A 50 -9.51 8.52 6.05
C ASN A 50 -8.63 9.35 5.10
N THR A 51 -8.64 10.68 5.28
CA THR A 51 -7.93 11.62 4.40
C THR A 51 -6.41 11.57 4.52
N THR A 52 -5.87 10.94 5.58
CA THR A 52 -4.42 10.75 5.81
C THR A 52 -3.97 9.29 5.64
N TRP A 53 -4.79 8.45 5.00
CA TRP A 53 -4.56 7.00 4.91
C TRP A 53 -3.25 6.62 4.22
N TRP A 54 -2.80 7.36 3.21
CA TRP A 54 -1.60 7.01 2.45
C TRP A 54 -0.34 7.15 3.29
N THR A 55 -0.20 8.24 4.05
CA THR A 55 1.00 8.48 4.87
C THR A 55 0.91 7.83 6.25
N GLU A 56 -0.19 8.06 6.97
CA GLU A 56 -0.34 7.64 8.37
C GLU A 56 -0.73 6.17 8.54
N THR A 57 -1.17 5.50 7.47
CA THR A 57 -1.49 4.06 7.47
C THR A 57 -0.57 3.29 6.52
N LEU A 58 -0.69 3.48 5.21
CA LEU A 58 0.01 2.62 4.25
C LEU A 58 1.54 2.79 4.32
N LEU A 59 2.03 4.02 4.17
CA LEU A 59 3.47 4.32 4.23
C LEU A 59 4.07 4.00 5.59
N LYS A 60 3.37 4.34 6.68
CA LYS A 60 3.78 4.01 8.05
C LYS A 60 3.99 2.51 8.24
N VAL A 61 3.09 1.67 7.74
CA VAL A 61 3.23 0.21 7.82
C VAL A 61 4.42 -0.27 7.01
N MET A 62 4.61 0.21 5.77
CA MET A 62 5.74 -0.20 4.92
C MET A 62 7.10 0.24 5.47
N ARG A 63 7.16 1.38 6.18
CA ARG A 63 8.38 1.93 6.79
C ARG A 63 8.64 1.46 8.22
N ALA A 64 7.74 0.68 8.81
CA ALA A 64 7.86 0.27 10.21
C ALA A 64 9.13 -0.56 10.49
N GLU A 65 9.62 -1.27 9.48
CA GLU A 65 10.82 -2.10 9.50
C GLU A 65 11.54 -1.98 8.14
N ASN A 66 12.76 -2.51 8.02
CA ASN A 66 13.50 -2.54 6.75
C ASN A 66 13.04 -3.70 5.84
N PHE A 67 11.75 -3.71 5.48
CA PHE A 67 11.16 -4.73 4.60
C PHE A 67 11.73 -4.63 3.17
N HIS A 68 11.95 -5.77 2.51
CA HIS A 68 12.41 -5.84 1.13
C HIS A 68 11.22 -6.12 0.19
N LEU A 69 10.24 -5.21 0.21
CA LEU A 69 9.06 -5.29 -0.65
C LEU A 69 9.41 -4.87 -2.08
N SER A 70 8.98 -5.66 -3.05
CA SER A 70 9.15 -5.33 -4.48
C SER A 70 8.09 -4.35 -4.99
N TYR A 71 6.88 -4.44 -4.46
CA TYR A 71 5.80 -3.51 -4.74
C TYR A 71 4.68 -3.59 -3.68
N VAL A 72 3.83 -2.57 -3.70
CA VAL A 72 2.49 -2.58 -3.10
C VAL A 72 1.47 -2.21 -4.18
N LEU A 73 0.29 -2.83 -4.16
CA LEU A 73 -0.77 -2.55 -5.12
C LEU A 73 -2.09 -2.31 -4.38
N VAL A 74 -2.79 -1.24 -4.78
CA VAL A 74 -4.18 -0.97 -4.38
C VAL A 74 -5.13 -1.41 -5.48
N TRP A 75 -6.35 -1.80 -5.09
CA TRP A 75 -7.33 -2.35 -6.03
C TRP A 75 -7.91 -1.31 -7.00
N ARG A 76 -8.78 -1.78 -7.90
CA ARG A 76 -9.34 -0.97 -8.99
C ARG A 76 -10.14 0.25 -8.51
N ASN A 77 -10.19 1.28 -9.35
CA ASN A 77 -11.25 2.29 -9.30
C ASN A 77 -12.38 1.89 -10.25
N ASP A 78 -13.53 1.50 -9.71
CA ASP A 78 -14.70 1.12 -10.50
C ASP A 78 -15.42 2.37 -11.04
N LYS A 79 -15.58 2.45 -12.36
CA LYS A 79 -16.33 3.55 -12.99
C LYS A 79 -17.84 3.44 -12.79
N GLN A 80 -18.35 2.24 -12.47
CA GLN A 80 -19.78 1.98 -12.30
C GLN A 80 -20.25 2.11 -10.85
N SER A 81 -19.32 2.16 -9.89
CA SER A 81 -19.63 2.27 -8.47
C SER A 81 -19.14 3.60 -7.91
N THR A 82 -20.00 4.29 -7.16
CA THR A 82 -19.67 5.54 -6.48
C THR A 82 -18.84 5.34 -5.21
N THR A 83 -18.62 4.10 -4.77
CA THR A 83 -17.91 3.79 -3.52
C THR A 83 -16.72 2.83 -3.72
N HIS A 84 -16.71 2.03 -4.79
CA HIS A 84 -15.67 1.02 -5.00
C HIS A 84 -14.44 1.58 -5.73
N TYR A 85 -13.60 2.29 -4.99
CA TYR A 85 -12.30 2.78 -5.44
C TYR A 85 -11.27 2.75 -4.31
N TYR A 86 -10.00 2.63 -4.68
CA TYR A 86 -8.88 2.49 -3.74
C TYR A 86 -7.70 3.42 -4.06
N ALA A 87 -7.75 4.16 -5.16
CA ALA A 87 -6.89 5.31 -5.44
C ALA A 87 -7.75 6.59 -5.54
N PRO A 88 -7.24 7.78 -5.17
CA PRO A 88 -7.99 9.02 -5.34
C PRO A 88 -8.14 9.38 -6.82
N PHE A 89 -9.13 10.24 -7.09
CA PHE A 89 -9.38 10.87 -8.39
C PHE A 89 -9.55 12.38 -8.19
N PRO A 90 -9.42 13.23 -9.24
CA PRO A 90 -9.53 14.68 -9.10
C PRO A 90 -10.74 15.14 -8.28
N GLY A 91 -10.51 15.94 -7.24
CA GLY A 91 -11.53 16.38 -6.28
C GLY A 91 -11.68 15.50 -5.03
N HIS A 92 -11.06 14.32 -4.97
CA HIS A 92 -11.11 13.44 -3.80
C HIS A 92 -10.34 14.02 -2.61
N ALA A 93 -10.89 13.87 -1.39
CA ALA A 93 -10.34 14.51 -0.18
C ALA A 93 -8.95 14.01 0.24
N SER A 94 -8.56 12.79 -0.16
CA SER A 94 -7.23 12.22 0.13
C SER A 94 -6.14 12.59 -0.88
N ILE A 95 -6.41 13.44 -1.89
CA ILE A 95 -5.40 13.88 -2.88
C ILE A 95 -4.16 14.49 -2.21
N PRO A 96 -4.26 15.45 -1.25
CA PRO A 96 -3.07 16.07 -0.67
C PRO A 96 -2.15 15.05 0.02
N ASP A 97 -2.73 14.07 0.68
CA ASP A 97 -2.01 12.99 1.35
C ASP A 97 -1.40 11.99 0.34
N PHE A 98 -2.15 11.64 -0.71
CA PHE A 98 -1.62 10.81 -1.80
C PHE A 98 -0.45 11.48 -2.52
N LEU A 99 -0.47 12.81 -2.71
CA LEU A 99 0.65 13.54 -3.29
C LEU A 99 1.87 13.53 -2.35
N THR A 100 1.66 13.55 -1.05
CA THR A 100 2.75 13.35 -0.07
C THR A 100 3.33 11.95 -0.20
N PHE A 101 2.48 10.92 -0.24
CA PHE A 101 2.90 9.54 -0.49
C PHE A 101 3.68 9.38 -1.79
N TYR A 102 3.17 9.92 -2.89
CA TYR A 102 3.76 9.87 -4.23
C TYR A 102 5.14 10.55 -4.32
N ASN A 103 5.35 11.61 -3.56
CA ASN A 103 6.63 12.34 -3.53
C ASN A 103 7.59 11.84 -2.43
N ASP A 104 7.17 10.91 -1.57
CA ASP A 104 8.04 10.36 -0.53
C ASP A 104 9.13 9.50 -1.19
N PRO A 105 10.42 9.69 -0.85
CA PRO A 105 11.55 8.97 -1.46
C PRO A 105 11.54 7.46 -1.20
N TYR A 106 10.72 6.98 -0.26
CA TYR A 106 10.48 5.56 -0.05
C TYR A 106 9.67 4.93 -1.19
N THR A 107 8.85 5.72 -1.89
CA THR A 107 7.99 5.23 -2.97
C THR A 107 8.61 5.49 -4.33
N LEU A 108 8.31 4.60 -5.28
CA LEU A 108 8.68 4.76 -6.68
C LEU A 108 7.42 4.61 -7.51
N PHE A 109 7.18 5.58 -8.39
CA PHE A 109 6.17 5.51 -9.44
C PHE A 109 6.86 5.40 -10.79
N GLU A 110 6.08 5.24 -11.87
CA GLU A 110 6.59 4.96 -13.21
C GLU A 110 7.74 5.90 -13.64
N LYS A 111 7.62 7.21 -13.35
CA LYS A 111 8.63 8.21 -13.72
C LYS A 111 9.99 7.99 -13.04
N ASP A 112 10.02 7.29 -11.90
CA ASP A 112 11.21 7.09 -11.08
C ASP A 112 11.99 5.86 -11.54
N LEU A 113 11.34 4.92 -12.23
CA LEU A 113 11.92 3.67 -12.69
C LEU A 113 12.85 3.88 -13.89
N LYS A 114 14.09 3.41 -13.80
CA LYS A 114 15.10 3.56 -14.86
C LYS A 114 15.66 2.20 -15.27
N LYS A 115 15.54 1.85 -16.56
CA LYS A 115 16.17 0.68 -17.20
C LYS A 115 15.84 -0.68 -16.54
N ILE A 116 14.64 -0.86 -15.99
CA ILE A 116 14.24 -2.07 -15.26
C ILE A 116 14.20 -3.36 -16.11
N TYR A 117 14.27 -3.25 -17.43
CA TYR A 117 14.25 -4.37 -18.39
C TYR A 117 15.49 -4.41 -19.30
N LYS A 118 16.56 -3.66 -18.98
CA LYS A 118 17.80 -3.65 -19.76
C LYS A 118 18.82 -4.63 -19.21
#